data_AF-A0A8H4LWX2-F1
#
_entry.id   AF-A0A8H4LWX2-F1
#
_cell.length_a   1.000
_cell.length_b   1.000
_cell.length_c   1.000
_cell.angle_alpha   90.00
_cell.angle_beta   90.00
_cell.angle_gamma   90.00
#
_symmetry.space_group_name_H-M   'P 1'
#
loop_
_entity.id
_entity.type
_entity.pdbx_description
1 polymer ?
#
loop_
_entity_poly.entity_id
_entity_poly.type
_entity_poly.pdbx_seq_one_letter_code
_entity_poly.pdbx_strand_id
1 'polypeptide(L)'
;MERINQWAFVAEMCIHGNPSGVDNTVATQGKAVVFQRHDNSNPPSVRPLWTFPELPLLLVDTRQAKSTAYEVAKVAKLKETHPKLVGSILDAMDKVTGTAAQLIDDATFDETEEENLKRVGELMAINHGLLVSLGVSHPRLERIRELTDHEGIGWTKLTGAGGGGCSITLMRPKVAEAKLAKLHEQLRDENYLQFETTLGGDGVGMLWPAVLKKGTKEDEEGGMEIDLDKFLNAEGTEGVERLVGVHDDGGEREGWKFWRAEST
;
A
#
# COMPACT_ATOMS: atom_id res chain seq x y z
N MET A 1 4.93 -14.25 15.41
CA MET A 1 4.47 -13.86 14.06
C MET A 1 3.52 -14.86 13.44
N GLU A 2 3.94 -16.10 13.20
CA GLU A 2 3.08 -17.11 12.54
C GLU A 2 1.71 -17.30 13.23
N ARG A 3 1.68 -17.38 14.56
CA ARG A 3 0.42 -17.46 15.33
C ARG A 3 -0.48 -16.22 15.17
N ILE A 4 0.11 -15.02 15.09
CA ILE A 4 -0.66 -13.78 14.87
C ILE A 4 -1.30 -13.85 13.48
N ASN A 5 -0.53 -14.23 12.46
CA ASN A 5 -1.04 -14.37 11.10
C ASN A 5 -2.16 -15.42 11.01
N GLN A 6 -1.98 -16.58 11.64
CA GLN A 6 -3.00 -17.65 11.67
C GLN A 6 -4.31 -17.18 12.31
N TRP A 7 -4.24 -16.48 13.45
CA TRP A 7 -5.45 -15.95 14.11
C TRP A 7 -6.10 -14.82 13.31
N ALA A 8 -5.31 -13.92 12.72
CA ALA A 8 -5.81 -12.87 11.83
C ALA A 8 -6.49 -13.48 10.58
N PHE A 9 -5.93 -14.54 10.01
CA PHE A 9 -6.52 -15.29 8.90
C PHE A 9 -7.87 -15.91 9.27
N VAL A 10 -8.00 -16.48 10.47
CA VAL A 10 -9.30 -17.01 10.96
C VAL A 10 -10.34 -15.90 11.07
N ALA A 11 -9.97 -14.73 11.60
CA ALA A 11 -10.87 -13.57 11.67
C ALA A 11 -11.31 -13.09 10.27
N GLU A 12 -10.36 -13.00 9.33
CA GLU A 12 -10.62 -12.72 7.92
C GLU A 12 -11.61 -13.71 7.29
N MET A 13 -11.51 -15.01 7.60
CA MET A 13 -12.47 -16.01 7.11
C MET A 13 -13.89 -15.76 7.62
N CYS A 14 -14.04 -15.30 8.87
CA CYS A 14 -15.35 -14.97 9.43
C CYS A 14 -16.01 -13.76 8.75
N ILE A 15 -15.22 -12.78 8.30
CA ILE A 15 -15.72 -11.52 7.72
C ILE A 15 -15.90 -11.65 6.20
N HIS A 16 -14.91 -12.21 5.51
CA HIS A 16 -14.81 -12.22 4.06
C HIS A 16 -15.11 -13.60 3.43
N GLY A 17 -15.31 -14.64 4.23
CA GLY A 17 -15.67 -15.99 3.79
C GLY A 17 -14.50 -16.78 3.20
N ASN A 18 -13.96 -16.32 2.06
CA ASN A 18 -12.84 -16.97 1.37
C ASN A 18 -11.69 -15.99 1.09
N PRO A 19 -11.02 -15.47 2.14
CA PRO A 19 -9.91 -14.54 1.99
C PRO A 19 -8.70 -15.19 1.31
N SER A 20 -7.91 -14.40 0.58
CA SER A 20 -6.69 -14.87 -0.09
C SER A 20 -5.55 -15.19 0.88
N GLY A 21 -5.61 -14.65 2.11
CA GLY A 21 -4.52 -14.68 3.09
C GLY A 21 -3.44 -13.63 2.87
N VAL A 22 -3.54 -12.82 1.80
CA VAL A 22 -2.54 -11.77 1.51
C VAL A 22 -2.62 -10.66 2.55
N ASP A 23 -3.83 -10.21 2.89
CA ASP A 23 -4.03 -9.03 3.74
C ASP A 23 -3.47 -9.23 5.15
N ASN A 24 -3.84 -10.33 5.82
CA ASN A 24 -3.25 -10.69 7.12
C ASN A 24 -1.75 -10.97 7.04
N THR A 25 -1.26 -11.55 5.95
CA THR A 25 0.16 -11.84 5.79
C THR A 25 0.96 -10.56 5.63
N VAL A 26 0.51 -9.57 4.85
CA VAL A 26 1.18 -8.27 4.71
C VAL A 26 1.07 -7.47 6.00
N ALA A 27 -0.11 -7.42 6.64
CA ALA A 27 -0.28 -6.73 7.91
C ALA A 27 0.58 -7.33 9.03
N THR A 28 0.77 -8.66 9.02
CA THR A 28 1.63 -9.32 10.00
C THR A 28 3.10 -9.16 9.63
N GLN A 29 3.40 -9.43 8.36
CA GLN A 29 4.69 -9.50 7.67
C GLN A 29 5.48 -8.19 7.67
N GLY A 30 4.76 -7.12 7.34
CA GLY A 30 5.35 -5.92 6.76
C GLY A 30 5.82 -6.16 5.33
N LYS A 31 6.52 -5.14 4.80
CA LYS A 31 7.19 -5.17 3.50
C LYS A 31 6.20 -5.49 2.36
N ALA A 32 6.59 -6.39 1.46
CA ALA A 32 5.76 -6.79 0.33
C ALA A 32 5.76 -8.31 0.17
N VAL A 33 4.75 -8.81 -0.53
CA VAL A 33 4.64 -10.24 -0.88
C VAL A 33 4.28 -10.39 -2.36
N VAL A 34 4.85 -11.41 -2.98
CA VAL A 34 4.43 -11.89 -4.30
C VAL A 34 3.44 -13.03 -4.07
N PHE A 35 2.19 -12.80 -4.47
CA PHE A 35 1.13 -13.78 -4.41
C PHE A 35 0.86 -14.35 -5.81
N GLN A 36 0.85 -15.67 -5.95
CA GLN A 36 0.51 -16.33 -7.21
C GLN A 36 -0.38 -17.56 -6.98
N ARG A 37 -1.43 -17.69 -7.80
CA ARG A 37 -2.32 -18.83 -7.81
C ARG A 37 -2.40 -19.40 -9.22
N HIS A 38 -1.80 -20.57 -9.45
CA HIS A 38 -1.76 -21.21 -10.77
C HIS A 38 -3.07 -21.93 -11.11
N ASP A 39 -3.65 -22.64 -10.14
CA ASP A 39 -4.98 -23.22 -10.26
C ASP A 39 -5.74 -23.12 -8.92
N ASN A 40 -7.05 -23.40 -8.93
CA ASN A 40 -7.88 -23.40 -7.73
C ASN A 40 -7.78 -24.70 -6.91
N SER A 41 -7.03 -25.68 -7.40
CA SER A 41 -6.86 -27.00 -6.78
C SER A 41 -5.67 -27.04 -5.82
N ASN A 42 -4.69 -26.16 -6.02
CA ASN A 42 -3.51 -26.02 -5.19
C ASN A 42 -3.56 -24.76 -4.32
N PRO A 43 -2.94 -24.76 -3.13
CA PRO A 43 -2.79 -23.56 -2.34
C PRO A 43 -2.00 -22.50 -3.13
N PRO A 44 -2.33 -21.20 -2.97
CA PRO A 44 -1.55 -20.15 -3.59
C PRO A 44 -0.11 -20.13 -3.03
N SER A 45 0.86 -19.75 -3.86
CA SER A 45 2.20 -19.44 -3.41
C SER A 45 2.25 -17.99 -2.91
N VAL A 46 2.88 -17.81 -1.75
CA VAL A 46 3.13 -16.51 -1.13
C VAL A 46 4.62 -16.42 -0.87
N ARG A 47 5.31 -15.57 -1.64
CA ARG A 47 6.75 -15.33 -1.48
C ARG A 47 6.97 -13.94 -0.91
N PRO A 48 7.48 -13.81 0.32
CA PRO A 48 7.81 -12.51 0.90
C PRO A 48 9.02 -11.88 0.19
N LEU A 49 9.01 -10.55 0.09
CA LEU A 49 10.12 -9.71 -0.35
C LEU A 49 10.69 -9.00 0.88
N TRP A 50 11.60 -9.67 1.59
CA TRP A 50 12.11 -9.19 2.89
C TRP A 50 12.93 -7.91 2.78
N THR A 51 13.58 -7.70 1.64
CA THR A 51 14.40 -6.54 1.31
C THR A 51 13.63 -5.45 0.59
N PHE A 52 12.29 -5.53 0.53
CA PHE A 52 11.48 -4.51 -0.13
C PHE A 52 11.72 -3.14 0.53
N PRO A 53 12.13 -2.12 -0.24
CA PRO A 53 12.47 -0.81 0.28
C PRO A 53 11.22 -0.01 0.65
N GLU A 54 11.43 1.03 1.43
CA GLU A 54 10.37 1.97 1.76
C GLU A 54 10.20 3.00 0.65
N LEU A 55 9.05 2.97 -0.03
CA LEU A 55 8.80 3.81 -1.20
C LEU A 55 7.80 4.93 -0.89
N PRO A 56 8.06 6.19 -1.28
CA PRO A 56 7.14 7.30 -1.05
C PRO A 56 5.90 7.15 -1.94
N LEU A 57 4.72 7.17 -1.31
CA LEU A 57 3.46 6.89 -1.95
C LEU A 57 2.40 7.94 -1.63
N LEU A 58 1.71 8.44 -2.65
CA LEU A 58 0.48 9.20 -2.48
C LEU A 58 -0.71 8.28 -2.79
N LEU A 59 -1.52 8.01 -1.76
CA LEU A 59 -2.78 7.29 -1.87
C LEU A 59 -3.92 8.30 -2.03
N VAL A 60 -4.75 8.13 -3.05
CA VAL A 60 -5.88 9.01 -3.32
C VAL A 60 -7.16 8.19 -3.47
N ASP A 61 -8.14 8.40 -2.60
CA ASP A 61 -9.48 7.86 -2.70
C ASP A 61 -10.38 8.80 -3.53
N THR A 62 -10.90 8.26 -4.62
CA THR A 62 -11.86 8.93 -5.51
C THR A 62 -13.17 9.30 -4.83
N ARG A 63 -13.49 8.71 -3.68
CA ARG A 63 -14.82 8.73 -3.04
C ARG A 63 -15.94 8.24 -3.96
N GLN A 64 -15.57 7.54 -5.03
CA GLN A 64 -16.51 6.93 -5.95
C GLN A 64 -16.89 5.53 -5.43
N ALA A 65 -18.18 5.35 -5.15
CA ALA A 65 -18.72 4.05 -4.81
C ALA A 65 -18.48 3.06 -5.97
N LYS A 66 -18.06 1.84 -5.61
CA LYS A 66 -17.74 0.76 -6.54
C LYS A 66 -18.25 -0.57 -6.00
N SER A 67 -18.39 -1.55 -6.89
CA SER A 67 -18.68 -2.94 -6.53
C SER A 67 -17.58 -3.85 -7.07
N THR A 68 -16.77 -4.42 -6.17
CA THR A 68 -15.72 -5.39 -6.55
C THR A 68 -16.31 -6.56 -7.34
N ALA A 69 -17.48 -7.07 -6.92
CA ALA A 69 -18.15 -8.16 -7.62
C ALA A 69 -18.55 -7.78 -9.05
N TYR A 70 -19.02 -6.55 -9.26
CA TYR A 70 -19.36 -6.05 -10.59
C TYR A 70 -18.13 -5.92 -11.50
N GLU A 71 -17.04 -5.32 -11.00
CA GLU A 71 -15.80 -5.16 -11.77
C GLU A 71 -15.19 -6.51 -12.15
N VAL A 72 -15.14 -7.47 -11.23
CA VAL A 72 -14.66 -8.83 -11.50
C VAL A 72 -15.55 -9.54 -12.53
N ALA A 73 -16.88 -9.45 -12.40
CA ALA A 73 -17.81 -10.05 -13.36
C ALA A 73 -17.69 -9.43 -14.76
N LYS A 74 -17.43 -8.11 -14.84
CA LYS A 74 -17.19 -7.40 -16.10
C LYS A 74 -15.94 -7.92 -16.80
N VAL A 75 -14.82 -8.09 -16.09
CA VAL A 75 -13.59 -8.67 -16.65
C VAL A 75 -13.79 -10.13 -17.05
N ALA A 76 -14.51 -10.92 -16.25
CA ALA A 76 -14.81 -12.31 -16.57
C ALA A 76 -15.62 -12.42 -17.88
N LYS A 77 -16.65 -11.59 -18.05
CA LYS A 77 -17.44 -11.52 -19.29
C LYS A 77 -16.61 -11.06 -20.49
N LEU A 78 -15.71 -10.09 -20.29
CA LEU A 78 -14.79 -9.65 -21.34
C LEU A 78 -13.86 -10.80 -21.78
N LYS A 79 -13.36 -11.59 -20.82
CA LYS A 79 -12.53 -12.77 -21.07
C LYS A 79 -13.29 -13.87 -21.81
N GLU A 80 -14.55 -14.11 -21.47
CA GLU A 80 -15.40 -15.08 -22.17
C GLU A 80 -15.62 -14.66 -23.63
N THR A 81 -15.85 -13.36 -23.87
CA THR A 81 -16.12 -12.81 -25.20
C THR A 81 -14.86 -12.77 -26.07
N HIS A 82 -13.71 -12.43 -25.48
CA HIS A 82 -12.44 -12.24 -26.20
C HIS A 82 -11.27 -12.96 -25.50
N PRO A 83 -11.28 -14.31 -25.44
CA PRO A 83 -10.39 -15.08 -24.57
C PRO A 83 -8.91 -14.91 -24.91
N LYS A 84 -8.57 -14.86 -26.21
CA LYS A 84 -7.18 -14.67 -26.64
C LYS A 84 -6.66 -13.26 -26.30
N LEU A 85 -7.47 -12.24 -26.58
CA LEU A 85 -7.07 -10.84 -26.33
C LEU A 85 -6.92 -10.56 -24.84
N VAL A 86 -7.91 -10.91 -24.05
CA VAL A 86 -7.86 -10.73 -22.59
C VAL A 86 -6.79 -11.61 -21.97
N GLY A 87 -6.61 -12.84 -22.47
CA GLY A 87 -5.48 -13.69 -22.07
C GLY A 87 -4.13 -12.99 -22.25
N SER A 88 -3.88 -12.40 -23.42
CA SER A 88 -2.63 -11.65 -23.66
C SER A 88 -2.46 -10.43 -22.76
N ILE A 89 -3.55 -9.73 -22.39
CA ILE A 89 -3.50 -8.62 -21.43
C ILE A 89 -3.09 -9.14 -20.04
N LEU A 90 -3.72 -10.22 -19.57
CA LEU A 90 -3.40 -10.84 -18.28
C LEU A 90 -1.96 -11.37 -18.24
N ASP A 91 -1.49 -12.00 -19.31
CA ASP A 91 -0.10 -12.45 -19.45
C ASP A 91 0.89 -11.27 -19.43
N ALA A 92 0.52 -10.13 -20.02
CA ALA A 92 1.32 -8.92 -19.95
C ALA A 92 1.37 -8.35 -18.52
N MET A 93 0.26 -8.37 -17.80
CA MET A 93 0.21 -7.94 -16.39
C MET A 93 1.05 -8.85 -15.48
N ASP A 94 1.05 -10.16 -15.73
CA ASP A 94 1.91 -11.13 -15.04
C ASP A 94 3.40 -10.79 -15.25
N LYS A 95 3.80 -10.54 -16.50
CA LYS A 95 5.17 -10.10 -16.83
C LYS A 95 5.54 -8.79 -16.15
N VAL A 96 4.64 -7.80 -16.17
CA VAL A 96 4.87 -6.51 -15.50
C VAL A 96 5.13 -6.70 -14.00
N THR A 97 4.32 -7.53 -13.35
CA THR A 97 4.45 -7.82 -11.91
C THR A 97 5.75 -8.60 -11.61
N GLY A 98 6.07 -9.59 -12.44
CA GLY A 98 7.31 -10.36 -12.32
C GLY A 98 8.56 -9.50 -12.51
N THR A 99 8.57 -8.61 -13.51
CA THR A 99 9.66 -7.65 -13.72
C THR A 99 9.76 -6.66 -12.57
N ALA A 100 8.64 -6.11 -12.07
CA ALA A 100 8.68 -5.20 -10.92
C ALA A 100 9.25 -5.88 -9.67
N ALA A 101 8.84 -7.13 -9.38
CA ALA A 101 9.37 -7.90 -8.27
C ALA A 101 10.88 -8.14 -8.42
N GLN A 102 11.36 -8.52 -9.62
CA GLN A 102 12.79 -8.71 -9.87
C GLN A 102 13.60 -7.42 -9.72
N LEU A 103 13.06 -6.29 -10.21
CA LEU A 103 13.74 -4.99 -10.10
C LEU A 103 13.91 -4.55 -8.66
N ILE A 104 12.86 -4.73 -7.84
CA ILE A 104 12.86 -4.26 -6.44
C ILE A 104 13.68 -5.20 -5.54
N ASP A 105 13.72 -6.50 -5.85
CA ASP A 105 14.48 -7.52 -5.12
C ASP A 105 15.98 -7.52 -5.52
N ASP A 106 16.37 -6.73 -6.54
CA ASP A 106 17.75 -6.61 -6.98
C ASP A 106 18.58 -5.83 -5.96
N ALA A 107 19.76 -6.36 -5.59
CA ALA A 107 20.65 -5.74 -4.60
C ALA A 107 21.21 -4.36 -5.02
N THR A 108 21.08 -3.99 -6.30
CA THR A 108 21.45 -2.68 -6.85
C THR A 108 20.30 -1.68 -6.86
N PHE A 109 19.09 -2.11 -6.46
CA PHE A 109 17.96 -1.20 -6.30
C PHE A 109 18.22 -0.25 -5.14
N ASP A 110 18.05 1.03 -5.43
CA ASP A 110 18.19 2.14 -4.51
C ASP A 110 16.97 3.03 -4.69
N GLU A 111 16.12 3.12 -3.66
CA GLU A 111 14.89 3.91 -3.63
C GLU A 111 15.14 5.42 -3.66
N THR A 112 16.37 5.87 -3.41
CA THR A 112 16.74 7.29 -3.46
C THR A 112 17.10 7.75 -4.87
N GLU A 113 17.41 6.79 -5.76
CA GLU A 113 17.79 7.05 -7.15
C GLU A 113 16.56 7.12 -8.06
N GLU A 114 16.39 8.27 -8.73
CA GLU A 114 15.23 8.53 -9.57
C GLU A 114 15.09 7.52 -10.72
N GLU A 115 16.21 7.06 -11.30
CA GLU A 115 16.16 6.09 -12.41
C GLU A 115 15.63 4.72 -11.96
N ASN A 116 15.93 4.30 -10.73
CA ASN A 116 15.40 3.05 -10.18
C ASN A 116 13.89 3.15 -9.93
N LEU A 117 13.45 4.24 -9.30
CA LEU A 117 12.02 4.53 -9.11
C LEU A 117 11.29 4.67 -10.45
N LYS A 118 11.92 5.29 -11.45
CA LYS A 118 11.36 5.45 -12.79
C LYS A 118 11.09 4.12 -13.47
N ARG A 119 11.99 3.14 -13.36
CA ARG A 119 11.78 1.79 -13.93
C ARG A 119 10.56 1.12 -13.30
N VAL A 120 10.36 1.24 -11.99
CA VAL A 120 9.16 0.72 -11.29
C VAL A 120 7.92 1.52 -11.68
N GLY A 121 8.02 2.84 -11.75
CA GLY A 121 6.93 3.73 -12.13
C GLY A 121 6.44 3.53 -13.57
N GLU A 122 7.35 3.28 -14.52
CA GLU A 122 7.01 2.90 -15.89
C GLU A 122 6.19 1.60 -15.92
N LEU A 123 6.57 0.59 -15.12
CA LEU A 123 5.80 -0.64 -14.96
C LEU A 123 4.43 -0.38 -14.32
N MET A 124 4.32 0.52 -13.35
CA MET A 124 3.04 0.94 -12.78
C MET A 124 2.13 1.59 -13.83
N ALA A 125 2.67 2.48 -14.66
CA ALA A 125 1.94 3.16 -15.72
C ALA A 125 1.48 2.17 -16.82
N ILE A 126 2.35 1.22 -17.20
CA ILE A 126 1.99 0.13 -18.14
C ILE A 126 0.85 -0.70 -17.56
N ASN A 127 0.96 -1.10 -16.28
CA ASN A 127 -0.09 -1.89 -15.62
C ASN A 127 -1.43 -1.13 -15.58
N HIS A 128 -1.39 0.18 -15.33
CA HIS A 128 -2.59 1.02 -15.40
C HIS A 128 -3.22 1.01 -16.79
N GLY A 129 -2.42 1.16 -17.86
CA GLY A 129 -2.92 1.06 -19.23
C GLY A 129 -3.55 -0.29 -19.56
N LEU A 130 -2.99 -1.39 -19.04
CA LEU A 130 -3.57 -2.73 -19.17
C LEU A 130 -4.91 -2.84 -18.41
N LEU A 131 -5.00 -2.28 -17.20
CA LEU A 131 -6.24 -2.22 -16.42
C LEU A 131 -7.33 -1.38 -17.11
N VAL A 132 -6.96 -0.24 -17.71
CA VAL A 132 -7.86 0.56 -18.55
C VAL A 132 -8.38 -0.29 -19.72
N SER A 133 -7.51 -1.09 -20.35
CA SER A 133 -7.89 -1.98 -21.46
C SER A 133 -8.84 -3.11 -21.05
N LEU A 134 -8.79 -3.54 -19.77
CA LEU A 134 -9.77 -4.46 -19.19
C LEU A 134 -11.10 -3.78 -18.82
N GLY A 135 -11.19 -2.45 -19.00
CA GLY A 135 -12.39 -1.66 -18.74
C GLY A 135 -12.67 -1.42 -17.27
N VAL A 136 -11.69 -1.61 -16.38
CA VAL A 136 -11.86 -1.44 -14.92
C VAL A 136 -11.46 -0.07 -14.41
N SER A 137 -11.04 0.87 -15.26
CA SER A 137 -10.80 2.24 -14.81
C SER A 137 -12.09 3.05 -14.68
N HIS A 138 -11.96 4.31 -14.24
CA HIS A 138 -13.04 5.26 -14.03
C HIS A 138 -12.55 6.68 -14.32
N PRO A 139 -13.38 7.61 -14.85
CA PRO A 139 -12.97 8.98 -15.13
C PRO A 139 -12.30 9.69 -13.95
N ARG A 140 -12.79 9.45 -12.72
CA ARG A 140 -12.16 10.01 -11.50
C ARG A 140 -10.75 9.46 -11.22
N LEU A 141 -10.45 8.21 -11.61
CA LEU A 141 -9.10 7.64 -11.51
C LEU A 141 -8.18 8.23 -12.59
N GLU A 142 -8.68 8.35 -13.82
CA GLU A 142 -7.93 8.98 -14.92
C GLU A 142 -7.61 10.43 -14.62
N ARG A 143 -8.52 11.15 -13.95
CA ARG A 143 -8.29 12.52 -13.51
C ARG A 143 -7.14 12.62 -12.51
N ILE A 144 -7.05 11.72 -11.53
CA ILE A 144 -5.92 11.70 -10.59
C ILE A 144 -4.61 11.47 -11.36
N ARG A 145 -4.59 10.47 -12.25
CA ARG A 145 -3.43 10.16 -13.10
C ARG A 145 -3.01 11.36 -13.95
N GLU A 146 -3.96 12.05 -14.57
CA GLU A 146 -3.70 13.26 -15.36
C GLU A 146 -3.04 14.36 -14.51
N LEU A 147 -3.60 14.65 -13.32
CA LEU A 147 -3.07 15.68 -12.41
C LEU A 147 -1.64 15.35 -11.95
N THR A 148 -1.39 14.09 -11.57
CA THR A 148 -0.07 13.65 -11.14
C THR A 148 0.95 13.65 -12.27
N ASP A 149 0.55 13.22 -13.48
CA ASP A 149 1.43 13.15 -14.65
C ASP A 149 1.78 14.57 -15.13
N HIS A 150 0.79 15.48 -15.20
CA HIS A 150 0.97 16.86 -15.66
C HIS A 150 1.97 17.65 -14.81
N GLU A 151 1.88 17.52 -13.48
CA GLU A 151 2.81 18.19 -12.57
C GLU A 151 4.15 17.46 -12.44
N GLY A 152 4.25 16.23 -12.97
CA GLY A 152 5.43 15.38 -12.90
C GLY A 152 5.72 14.90 -11.48
N ILE A 153 4.67 14.58 -10.72
CA ILE A 153 4.77 14.18 -9.30
C ILE A 153 5.26 12.74 -9.17
N GLY A 154 4.82 11.86 -10.09
CA GLY A 154 5.06 10.43 -9.94
C GLY A 154 4.39 9.61 -11.01
N TRP A 155 4.24 8.31 -10.73
CA TRP A 155 3.58 7.36 -11.61
C TRP A 155 2.37 6.76 -10.91
N THR A 156 1.20 6.95 -11.52
CA THR A 156 -0.08 6.61 -10.90
C THR A 156 -0.70 5.37 -11.52
N LYS A 157 -1.24 4.51 -10.67
CA LYS A 157 -2.13 3.41 -11.07
C LYS A 157 -3.30 3.26 -10.10
N LEU A 158 -4.42 2.75 -10.58
CA LEU A 158 -5.50 2.32 -9.69
C LEU A 158 -5.04 1.16 -8.78
N THR A 159 -5.66 1.02 -7.61
CA THR A 159 -5.42 -0.10 -6.68
C THR A 159 -6.71 -0.81 -6.30
N GLY A 160 -6.63 -2.14 -6.16
CA GLY A 160 -7.79 -3.02 -6.00
C GLY A 160 -8.62 -3.18 -7.29
N ALA A 161 -9.94 -3.34 -7.13
CA ALA A 161 -10.84 -3.74 -8.22
C ALA A 161 -11.05 -2.71 -9.35
N GLY A 162 -10.70 -1.43 -9.15
CA GLY A 162 -11.06 -0.35 -10.08
C GLY A 162 -12.52 0.11 -9.97
N GLY A 163 -13.02 0.79 -11.00
CA GLY A 163 -14.36 1.38 -11.08
C GLY A 163 -14.58 2.62 -10.19
N GLY A 164 -13.51 3.11 -9.55
CA GLY A 164 -13.56 4.06 -8.45
C GLY A 164 -12.55 3.63 -7.37
N GLY A 165 -12.89 3.82 -6.09
CA GLY A 165 -12.00 3.49 -4.98
C GLY A 165 -10.71 4.31 -5.03
N CYS A 166 -9.56 3.67 -4.79
CA CYS A 166 -8.29 4.39 -4.63
C CYS A 166 -7.33 4.21 -5.82
N SER A 167 -6.44 5.18 -5.99
CA SER A 167 -5.21 5.08 -6.76
C SER A 167 -4.00 5.23 -5.87
N ILE A 168 -2.87 4.69 -6.32
CA ILE A 168 -1.56 4.86 -5.70
C ILE A 168 -0.64 5.57 -6.69
N THR A 169 0.16 6.50 -6.20
CA THR A 169 1.17 7.24 -6.96
C THR A 169 2.53 6.99 -6.34
N LEU A 170 3.45 6.37 -7.08
CA LEU A 170 4.85 6.31 -6.68
C LEU A 170 5.47 7.68 -6.93
N MET A 171 5.82 8.37 -5.85
CA MET A 171 6.32 9.75 -5.94
C MET A 171 7.77 9.77 -6.41
N ARG A 172 8.10 10.75 -7.24
CA ARG A 172 9.50 11.02 -7.61
C ARG A 172 10.27 11.51 -6.38
N PRO A 173 11.59 11.28 -6.34
CA PRO A 173 12.41 11.92 -5.32
C PRO A 173 12.40 13.44 -5.57
N LYS A 174 12.41 14.24 -4.50
CA LYS A 174 12.58 15.71 -4.56
C LYS A 174 11.51 16.43 -5.39
N VAL A 175 10.25 15.98 -5.34
CA VAL A 175 9.12 16.74 -5.88
C VAL A 175 9.10 18.12 -5.23
N ALA A 176 8.97 19.18 -6.04
CA ALA A 176 8.92 20.53 -5.51
C ALA A 176 7.64 20.74 -4.67
N GLU A 177 7.80 21.22 -3.43
CA GLU A 177 6.71 21.49 -2.49
C GLU A 177 5.55 22.29 -3.12
N ALA A 178 5.86 23.28 -3.95
CA ALA A 178 4.84 24.08 -4.63
C ALA A 178 3.96 23.25 -5.58
N LYS A 179 4.53 22.24 -6.25
CA LYS A 179 3.77 21.34 -7.15
C LYS A 179 2.90 20.39 -6.35
N LEU A 180 3.43 19.86 -5.25
CA LEU A 180 2.71 18.96 -4.36
C LEU A 180 1.53 19.69 -3.68
N ALA A 181 1.78 20.91 -3.16
CA ALA A 181 0.74 21.76 -2.59
C ALA A 181 -0.38 22.08 -3.58
N LYS A 182 -0.03 22.38 -4.84
CA LYS A 182 -1.00 22.60 -5.92
C LYS A 182 -1.83 21.35 -6.21
N LEU A 183 -1.19 20.17 -6.31
CA LEU A 183 -1.90 18.91 -6.49
C LEU A 183 -2.88 18.66 -5.33
N HIS A 184 -2.44 18.87 -4.09
CA HIS A 184 -3.28 18.70 -2.91
C HIS A 184 -4.49 19.63 -2.88
N GLU A 185 -4.31 20.88 -3.28
CA GLU A 185 -5.41 21.83 -3.43
C GLU A 185 -6.42 21.33 -4.47
N GLN A 186 -5.95 20.95 -5.67
CA GLN A 186 -6.81 20.44 -6.74
C GLN A 186 -7.56 19.17 -6.34
N LEU A 187 -6.88 18.23 -5.67
CA LEU A 187 -7.51 17.00 -5.18
C LEU A 187 -8.61 17.31 -4.14
N ARG A 188 -8.37 18.24 -3.21
CA ARG A 188 -9.40 18.68 -2.25
C ARG A 188 -10.58 19.35 -2.94
N ASP A 189 -10.32 20.26 -3.88
CA ASP A 189 -11.36 21.00 -4.61
C ASP A 189 -12.24 20.06 -5.45
N GLU A 190 -11.66 19.00 -6.02
CA GLU A 190 -12.37 17.97 -6.77
C GLU A 190 -12.94 16.83 -5.87
N ASN A 191 -12.98 17.05 -4.55
CA ASN A 191 -13.52 16.16 -3.53
C ASN A 191 -12.89 14.76 -3.51
N TYR A 192 -11.57 14.71 -3.61
CA TYR A 192 -10.77 13.51 -3.33
C TYR A 192 -10.34 13.50 -1.86
N LEU A 193 -10.09 12.30 -1.34
CA LEU A 193 -9.39 12.12 -0.06
C LEU A 193 -7.98 11.61 -0.36
N GLN A 194 -6.98 12.14 0.33
CA GLN A 194 -5.57 11.87 0.02
C GLN A 194 -4.77 11.58 1.28
N PHE A 195 -3.75 10.74 1.14
CA PHE A 195 -2.81 10.39 2.19
C PHE A 195 -1.42 10.23 1.60
N GLU A 196 -0.45 10.96 2.14
CA GLU A 196 0.97 10.69 1.90
C GLU A 196 1.41 9.62 2.89
N THR A 197 2.02 8.56 2.38
CA THR A 197 2.44 7.41 3.17
C THR A 197 3.63 6.73 2.54
N THR A 198 4.22 5.78 3.27
CA THR A 198 5.27 4.91 2.77
C THR A 198 4.71 3.54 2.43
N LEU A 199 5.08 3.00 1.27
CA LEU A 199 4.83 1.60 0.89
C LEU A 199 6.00 0.74 1.38
N GLY A 200 5.72 -0.48 1.84
CA GLY A 200 6.77 -1.37 2.36
C GLY A 200 7.12 -1.12 3.82
N GLY A 201 6.18 -0.57 4.59
CA GLY A 201 6.33 -0.37 6.03
C GLY A 201 6.54 -1.69 6.79
N ASP A 202 7.05 -1.57 8.01
CA ASP A 202 7.23 -2.71 8.90
C ASP A 202 5.90 -3.37 9.31
N GLY A 203 5.97 -4.65 9.69
CA GLY A 203 4.81 -5.45 10.09
C GLY A 203 4.35 -5.15 11.52
N VAL A 204 3.89 -6.17 12.25
CA VAL A 204 3.44 -5.97 13.64
C VAL A 204 4.56 -5.37 14.49
N GLY A 205 4.26 -4.23 15.09
CA GLY A 205 5.09 -3.59 16.10
C GLY A 205 4.50 -3.73 17.50
N MET A 206 5.37 -3.78 18.50
CA MET A 206 5.02 -3.62 19.91
C MET A 206 5.91 -2.55 20.52
N LEU A 207 5.27 -1.59 21.18
CA LEU A 207 5.96 -0.63 22.03
C LEU A 207 6.34 -1.31 23.36
N TRP A 208 7.63 -1.41 23.67
CA TRP A 208 8.11 -1.99 24.94
C TRP A 208 9.35 -1.29 25.53
N PRO A 209 9.30 -0.87 26.82
CA PRO A 209 8.11 -0.82 27.68
C PRO A 209 7.05 0.09 27.04
N ALA A 210 5.76 -0.10 27.36
CA ALA A 210 4.66 0.73 26.83
C ALA A 210 4.67 2.15 27.42
N VAL A 211 5.85 2.77 27.42
CA VAL A 211 6.23 3.95 28.16
C VAL A 211 6.93 4.87 27.17
N LEU A 212 6.32 6.02 26.87
CA LEU A 212 6.92 7.01 25.98
C LEU A 212 7.62 8.09 26.79
N LYS A 213 8.81 8.47 26.32
CA LYS A 213 9.54 9.63 26.81
C LYS A 213 9.32 10.78 25.82
N LYS A 214 8.65 11.85 26.24
CA LYS A 214 8.25 12.99 25.39
C LYS A 214 9.13 14.25 25.55
N GLY A 215 10.34 14.11 26.08
CA GLY A 215 11.21 15.21 26.51
C GLY A 215 10.69 15.99 27.73
N THR A 216 9.82 15.42 28.55
CA THR A 216 9.17 16.11 29.69
C THR A 216 9.82 15.77 31.03
N LYS A 217 9.51 16.54 32.09
CA LYS A 217 9.96 16.21 33.46
C LYS A 217 9.48 14.84 33.94
N GLU A 218 8.37 14.32 33.40
CA GLU A 218 7.85 12.98 33.71
C GLU A 218 8.73 11.86 33.12
N ASP A 219 9.58 12.17 32.12
CA ASP A 219 10.53 11.20 31.57
C ASP A 219 11.70 10.93 32.52
N GLU A 220 12.05 11.92 33.36
CA GLU A 220 13.04 11.77 34.44
C GLU A 220 12.52 10.87 35.56
N GLU A 221 11.19 10.69 35.66
CA GLU A 221 10.50 9.80 36.61
C GLU A 221 10.03 8.48 35.97
N GLY A 222 10.55 8.14 34.79
CA GLY A 222 10.32 6.84 34.16
C GLY A 222 9.43 6.85 32.93
N GLY A 223 8.84 7.99 32.53
CA GLY A 223 8.03 8.15 31.30
C GLY A 223 6.54 7.81 31.48
N MET A 224 5.72 8.13 30.47
CA MET A 224 4.27 7.96 30.54
C MET A 224 3.85 6.58 30.03
N GLU A 225 3.31 5.72 30.91
CA GLU A 225 2.72 4.44 30.52
C GLU A 225 1.40 4.63 29.74
N ILE A 226 1.26 3.93 28.62
CA ILE A 226 0.02 3.87 27.83
C ILE A 226 -0.85 2.75 28.40
N ASP A 227 -1.76 3.12 29.28
CA ASP A 227 -2.76 2.21 29.81
C ASP A 227 -4.00 2.12 28.89
N LEU A 228 -4.86 1.14 29.18
CA LEU A 228 -6.09 0.87 28.43
C LEU A 228 -7.03 2.09 28.40
N ASP A 229 -7.10 2.86 29.49
CA ASP A 229 -8.00 4.01 29.59
C ASP A 229 -7.54 5.12 28.65
N LYS A 230 -6.24 5.44 28.63
CA LYS A 230 -5.66 6.40 27.68
C LYS A 230 -5.88 5.99 26.24
N PHE A 231 -5.73 4.70 25.92
CA PHE A 231 -5.94 4.19 24.56
C PHE A 231 -7.41 4.30 24.13
N LEU A 232 -8.36 3.93 25.00
CA LEU A 232 -9.79 4.02 24.71
C LEU A 232 -10.30 5.46 24.63
N ASN A 233 -9.66 6.39 25.35
CA ASN A 233 -10.00 7.81 25.35
C ASN A 233 -9.27 8.60 24.24
N ALA A 234 -8.44 7.95 23.42
CA ALA A 234 -7.77 8.59 22.30
C ALA A 234 -8.79 8.95 21.20
N GLU A 235 -8.82 10.22 20.79
CA GLU A 235 -9.76 10.70 19.77
C GLU A 235 -9.31 10.27 18.35
N GLY A 236 -9.91 9.20 17.86
CA GLY A 236 -9.68 8.70 16.50
C GLY A 236 -8.25 8.22 16.25
N THR A 237 -7.93 7.97 14.99
CA THR A 237 -6.61 7.41 14.61
C THR A 237 -5.47 8.36 14.95
N GLU A 238 -5.62 9.67 14.70
CA GLU A 238 -4.60 10.68 15.02
C GLU A 238 -4.35 10.78 16.54
N GLY A 239 -5.40 10.65 17.36
CA GLY A 239 -5.28 10.61 18.81
C GLY A 239 -4.48 9.40 19.29
N VAL A 240 -4.73 8.24 18.67
CA VAL A 240 -3.97 7.01 18.96
C VAL A 240 -2.52 7.17 18.49
N GLU A 241 -2.27 7.66 17.29
CA GLU A 241 -0.92 7.88 16.74
C GLU A 241 -0.10 8.87 17.58
N ARG A 242 -0.73 9.94 18.08
CA ARG A 242 -0.11 10.89 19.01
C ARG A 242 0.11 10.28 20.40
N LEU A 243 -0.80 9.43 20.85
CA LEU A 243 -0.67 8.70 22.10
C LEU A 243 0.51 7.73 22.04
N VAL A 244 0.70 7.06 20.90
CA VAL A 244 1.70 6.00 20.72
C VAL A 244 3.03 6.47 20.05
N GLY A 245 3.17 7.77 19.78
CA GLY A 245 4.43 8.39 19.38
C GLY A 245 4.83 8.16 17.92
N VAL A 246 3.87 8.14 16.99
CA VAL A 246 4.11 7.82 15.57
C VAL A 246 4.55 9.05 14.74
N HIS A 247 4.38 10.28 15.26
CA HIS A 247 4.51 11.55 14.51
C HIS A 247 5.83 12.32 14.66
N ASP A 248 6.89 11.78 15.26
CA ASP A 248 8.17 12.49 15.25
C ASP A 248 8.89 12.30 13.90
N ASP A 249 8.82 13.35 13.07
CA ASP A 249 9.48 13.47 11.77
C ASP A 249 10.99 13.14 11.88
N GLY A 250 11.37 11.93 11.46
CA GLY A 250 12.75 11.55 11.18
C GLY A 250 13.58 10.96 12.32
N GLY A 251 12.99 10.66 13.48
CA GLY A 251 13.68 9.96 14.57
C GLY A 251 13.48 8.44 14.54
N GLU A 252 14.49 7.66 14.97
CA GLU A 252 14.25 6.27 15.38
C GLU A 252 13.12 6.26 16.43
N ARG A 253 12.08 5.47 16.19
CA ARG A 253 10.93 5.33 17.11
C ARG A 253 11.39 4.64 18.40
N GLU A 254 12.01 5.39 19.32
CA GLU A 254 12.54 4.86 20.57
C GLU A 254 11.47 4.04 21.31
N GLY A 255 11.77 2.75 21.55
CA GLY A 255 10.89 1.83 22.27
C GLY A 255 9.96 0.97 21.39
N TRP A 256 9.74 1.32 20.12
CA TRP A 256 9.00 0.46 19.20
C TRP A 256 9.87 -0.69 18.70
N LYS A 257 9.39 -1.92 18.90
CA LYS A 257 10.00 -3.13 18.37
C LYS A 257 9.10 -3.71 17.29
N PHE A 258 9.53 -3.57 16.04
CA PHE A 258 8.86 -4.20 14.91
C PHE A 258 9.41 -5.60 14.71
N TRP A 259 8.52 -6.57 14.54
CA TRP A 259 8.95 -7.89 14.11
C TRP A 259 9.18 -7.87 12.61
N ARG A 260 10.45 -7.97 12.25
CA ARG A 260 10.89 -8.33 10.90
C ARG A 260 11.03 -9.84 10.89
N ALA A 261 10.53 -10.53 9.86
CA ALA A 261 10.96 -11.90 9.67
C ALA A 261 12.45 -11.82 9.32
N GLU A 262 13.31 -12.32 10.20
CA GLU A 262 14.72 -12.41 9.91
C GLU A 262 14.89 -13.23 8.64
N SER A 263 15.52 -12.63 7.63
CA SER A 263 16.04 -13.34 6.48
C SER A 263 17.09 -14.32 7.00
N THR A 264 16.68 -15.57 7.26
CA THR A 264 17.58 -16.71 7.44
C THR A 264 18.46 -16.93 6.23
#